data_AF-A0A534K9T5-F1
#
_entry.id   AF-A0A534K9T5-F1
#
_cell.length_a   1.000
_cell.length_b   1.000
_cell.length_c   1.000
_cell.angle_alpha   90.00
_cell.angle_beta   90.00
_cell.angle_gamma   90.00
#
_symmetry.space_group_name_H-M   'P 1'
#
loop_
_entity.id
_entity.type
_entity.pdbx_description
1 polymer ?
#
loop_
_entity_poly.entity_id
_entity_poly.type
_entity_poly.pdbx_seq_one_letter_code
_entity_poly.pdbx_strand_id
1 'polypeptide(L)'
;MPADPHLHEFTMLQRAVRANAAKGMFDESRRLLLKLFEIAPEDANYSRTKWRFAAELVKAAVVQQKRAVAADIAALAELKIDAAHLTSAEVELMARAKGDVTTL
;
A
#
# COMPACT_ATOMS: atom_id res chain seq x y z
N MET A 1 -6.49 -21.60 17.90
CA MET A 1 -6.92 -20.73 16.78
C MET A 1 -6.51 -21.43 15.48
N PRO A 2 -7.39 -21.51 14.47
CA PRO A 2 -6.94 -21.88 13.14
C PRO A 2 -5.92 -20.84 12.65
N ALA A 3 -4.86 -21.29 11.99
CA ALA A 3 -3.90 -20.40 11.37
C ALA A 3 -4.60 -19.58 10.28
N ASP A 4 -4.39 -18.27 10.26
CA ASP A 4 -4.89 -17.41 9.20
C ASP A 4 -4.31 -17.89 7.86
N PRO A 5 -5.14 -18.37 6.93
CA PRO A 5 -4.69 -18.98 5.68
C PRO A 5 -4.01 -17.97 4.74
N HIS A 6 -4.28 -16.67 4.91
CA HIS A 6 -3.77 -15.61 4.05
C HIS A 6 -2.47 -14.98 4.56
N LEU A 7 -2.17 -15.14 5.85
CA LEU A 7 -1.06 -14.45 6.52
C LEU A 7 0.29 -14.70 5.84
N HIS A 8 0.55 -15.95 5.43
CA HIS A 8 1.81 -16.31 4.78
C HIS A 8 1.99 -15.60 3.44
N GLU A 9 0.99 -15.71 2.55
CA GLU A 9 1.00 -15.09 1.23
C GLU A 9 1.09 -13.57 1.34
N PHE A 10 0.28 -12.97 2.22
CA PHE A 10 0.27 -11.54 2.48
C PHE A 10 1.65 -11.03 2.90
N THR A 11 2.29 -11.72 3.84
CA THR A 11 3.62 -11.36 4.34
C THR A 11 4.70 -11.50 3.26
N MET A 12 4.62 -12.54 2.43
CA MET A 12 5.56 -12.74 1.32
C MET A 12 5.44 -11.62 0.28
N LEU A 13 4.21 -11.26 -0.10
CA LEU A 13 3.97 -10.17 -1.05
C LEU A 13 4.46 -8.83 -0.51
N GLN A 14 4.20 -8.49 0.76
CA GLN A 14 4.71 -7.25 1.36
C GLN A 14 6.24 -7.18 1.30
N ARG A 15 6.94 -8.28 1.61
CA ARG A 15 8.41 -8.35 1.54
C ARG A 15 8.92 -8.16 0.11
N ALA A 16 8.28 -8.80 -0.86
CA ALA A 16 8.67 -8.68 -2.27
C ALA A 16 8.46 -7.26 -2.81
N VAL A 17 7.31 -6.63 -2.48
CA VAL A 17 7.03 -5.23 -2.84
C VAL A 17 8.07 -4.28 -2.25
N ARG A 18 8.44 -4.43 -0.96
CA ARG A 18 9.49 -3.62 -0.33
C ARG A 18 10.85 -3.81 -1.02
N ALA A 19 11.23 -5.05 -1.30
CA ALA A 19 12.50 -5.36 -1.95
C ALA A 19 12.60 -4.74 -3.35
N ASN A 20 11.51 -4.75 -4.11
CA ASN A 20 11.46 -4.14 -5.44
C ASN A 20 11.45 -2.61 -5.38
N ALA A 21 10.68 -2.02 -4.45
CA ALA A 21 10.64 -0.58 -4.25
C ALA A 21 11.99 -0.01 -3.79
N ALA A 22 12.75 -0.75 -2.97
CA ALA A 22 14.10 -0.37 -2.56
C ALA A 22 15.11 -0.35 -3.72
N LYS A 23 14.86 -1.14 -4.78
CA LYS A 23 15.67 -1.20 -6.00
C LYS A 23 15.18 -0.23 -7.08
N GLY A 24 14.13 0.56 -6.81
CA GLY A 24 13.50 1.44 -7.81
C GLY A 24 12.67 0.71 -8.86
N MET A 25 12.39 -0.58 -8.70
CA MET A 25 11.61 -1.41 -9.64
C MET A 25 10.11 -1.26 -9.39
N PHE A 26 9.61 -0.03 -9.52
CA PHE A 26 8.25 0.32 -9.10
C PHE A 26 7.13 -0.32 -9.92
N ASP A 27 7.34 -0.61 -11.21
CA ASP A 27 6.36 -1.33 -12.03
C ASP A 27 6.09 -2.74 -11.49
N GLU A 28 7.14 -3.43 -11.07
CA GLU A 28 7.02 -4.77 -10.48
C GLU A 28 6.42 -4.69 -9.08
N SER A 29 6.81 -3.69 -8.28
CA SER A 29 6.16 -3.39 -7.00
C SER A 29 4.66 -3.16 -7.17
N ARG A 30 4.23 -2.43 -8.22
CA ARG A 30 2.82 -2.16 -8.50
C ARG A 30 2.04 -3.43 -8.84
N ARG A 31 2.61 -4.33 -9.65
CA ARG A 31 1.97 -5.63 -9.97
C ARG A 31 1.78 -6.49 -8.74
N LEU A 32 2.78 -6.57 -7.88
CA LEU A 32 2.69 -7.33 -6.62
C LEU A 32 1.76 -6.67 -5.61
N LEU A 33 1.69 -5.33 -5.59
CA LEU A 33 0.75 -4.58 -4.76
C LEU A 33 -0.71 -4.83 -5.16
N LEU A 34 -1.00 -4.95 -6.46
CA LEU A 34 -2.33 -5.36 -6.94
C LEU A 34 -2.74 -6.71 -6.39
N LYS A 35 -1.86 -7.72 -6.48
CA LYS A 35 -2.10 -9.05 -5.91
C LYS A 35 -2.29 -8.99 -4.40
N LEU A 36 -1.51 -8.17 -3.70
CA LEU A 36 -1.65 -7.98 -2.26
C LEU A 36 -3.05 -7.45 -1.91
N PHE A 37 -3.63 -6.58 -2.74
CA PHE A 37 -4.96 -6.01 -2.49
C PHE A 37 -6.10 -7.02 -2.68
N GLU A 38 -5.88 -8.08 -3.48
CA GLU A 38 -6.85 -9.16 -3.72
C GLU A 38 -6.98 -10.14 -2.55
N ILE A 39 -6.06 -10.12 -1.58
CA ILE A 39 -6.07 -11.03 -0.42
C ILE A 39 -7.09 -10.57 0.61
N ALA A 40 -8.18 -11.33 0.83
CA ALA A 40 -9.22 -11.01 1.82
C ALA A 40 -9.70 -9.54 1.75
N PRO A 41 -10.24 -9.08 0.61
CA PRO A 41 -10.67 -7.69 0.43
C PRO A 41 -11.80 -7.28 1.39
N GLU A 42 -12.63 -8.22 1.81
CA GLU A 42 -13.73 -8.05 2.77
C GLU A 42 -13.27 -7.94 4.23
N ASP A 43 -12.01 -8.28 4.54
CA ASP A 43 -11.50 -8.20 5.91
C ASP A 43 -10.96 -6.78 6.21
N ALA A 44 -11.55 -6.13 7.21
CA ALA A 44 -11.19 -4.77 7.61
C ALA A 44 -9.77 -4.66 8.20
N ASN A 45 -9.25 -5.70 8.86
CA ASN A 45 -7.87 -5.70 9.36
C ASN A 45 -6.87 -5.78 8.20
N TYR A 46 -7.14 -6.64 7.22
CA TYR A 46 -6.33 -6.71 6.00
C TYR A 46 -6.39 -5.41 5.22
N SER A 47 -7.58 -4.84 5.06
CA SER A 47 -7.79 -3.54 4.39
C SER A 47 -6.98 -2.42 5.02
N ARG A 48 -7.05 -2.25 6.35
CA ARG A 48 -6.25 -1.24 7.06
C ARG A 48 -4.75 -1.50 6.94
N THR A 49 -4.33 -2.76 6.99
CA THR A 49 -2.91 -3.13 6.85
C THR A 49 -2.39 -2.82 5.45
N LYS A 50 -3.15 -3.16 4.40
CA LYS A 50 -2.86 -2.80 3.00
C LYS A 50 -2.77 -1.29 2.82
N TRP A 51 -3.68 -0.54 3.43
CA TRP A 51 -3.72 0.92 3.35
C TRP A 51 -2.47 1.58 3.95
N ARG A 52 -2.12 1.18 5.19
CA ARG A 52 -0.90 1.64 5.87
C ARG A 52 0.35 1.30 5.06
N PHE A 53 0.39 0.09 4.50
CA PHE A 53 1.49 -0.35 3.65
C PHE A 53 1.59 0.46 2.35
N ALA A 54 0.48 0.76 1.70
CA ALA A 54 0.46 1.60 0.50
C ALA A 54 1.01 2.99 0.80
N ALA A 55 0.59 3.62 1.91
CA ALA A 55 1.09 4.92 2.30
C ALA A 55 2.60 4.93 2.67
N GLU A 56 3.12 3.84 3.26
CA GLU A 56 4.56 3.63 3.44
C GLU A 56 5.29 3.69 2.09
N LEU A 57 4.76 3.00 1.07
CA LEU A 57 5.33 2.99 -0.29
C LEU A 57 5.22 4.34 -0.99
N VAL A 58 4.12 5.08 -0.82
CA VAL A 58 3.96 6.45 -1.32
C VAL A 58 5.10 7.31 -0.79
N LYS A 59 5.34 7.28 0.53
CA LYS A 59 6.44 8.03 1.17
C LYS A 59 7.81 7.60 0.63
N ALA A 60 8.06 6.30 0.49
CA ALA A 60 9.31 5.80 -0.07
C ALA A 60 9.53 6.27 -1.53
N ALA A 61 8.48 6.26 -2.35
CA ALA A 61 8.55 6.76 -3.72
C ALA A 61 8.81 8.27 -3.78
N VAL A 62 8.20 9.07 -2.89
CA VAL A 62 8.48 10.51 -2.78
C VAL A 62 9.95 10.77 -2.42
N VAL A 63 10.49 10.07 -1.42
CA VAL A 63 11.91 10.20 -1.00
C VAL A 63 12.86 9.86 -2.14
N GLN A 64 12.51 8.90 -2.99
CA GLN A 64 13.26 8.55 -4.21
C GLN A 64 12.98 9.46 -5.41
N GLN A 65 12.28 10.58 -5.22
CA GLN A 65 11.89 11.54 -6.26
C GLN A 65 11.01 10.92 -7.38
N LYS A 66 10.27 9.86 -7.08
CA LYS A 66 9.33 9.18 -7.99
C LYS A 66 7.89 9.58 -7.70
N ARG A 67 7.58 10.87 -7.81
CA ARG A 67 6.25 11.43 -7.46
C ARG A 67 5.09 10.84 -8.27
N ALA A 68 5.28 10.57 -9.56
CA ALA A 68 4.25 9.93 -10.40
C ALA A 68 3.88 8.55 -9.86
N VAL A 69 4.88 7.74 -9.49
CA VAL A 69 4.67 6.42 -8.85
C VAL A 69 3.95 6.57 -7.51
N ALA A 70 4.34 7.56 -6.71
CA ALA A 70 3.69 7.83 -5.43
C ALA A 70 2.19 8.14 -5.61
N ALA A 71 1.85 8.98 -6.59
CA ALA A 71 0.46 9.29 -6.94
C ALA A 71 -0.29 8.04 -7.41
N ASP A 72 0.32 7.21 -8.28
CA ASP A 72 -0.29 5.99 -8.79
C ASP A 72 -0.57 4.97 -7.67
N ILE A 73 0.34 4.81 -6.71
CA ILE A 73 0.14 3.91 -5.56
C ILE A 73 -1.02 4.39 -4.69
N ALA A 74 -1.09 5.69 -4.41
CA ALA A 74 -2.16 6.26 -3.61
C ALA A 74 -3.52 6.09 -4.29
N ALA A 75 -3.62 6.43 -5.58
CA ALA A 75 -4.83 6.26 -6.38
C ALA A 75 -5.26 4.79 -6.45
N LEU A 76 -4.29 3.86 -6.55
CA LEU A 76 -4.60 2.44 -6.58
C LEU A 76 -5.16 1.94 -5.25
N ALA A 77 -4.62 2.39 -4.12
CA ALA A 77 -5.13 2.04 -2.79
C ALA A 77 -6.56 2.57 -2.60
N GLU A 78 -6.82 3.81 -3.00
CA GLU A 78 -8.16 4.42 -2.96
C GLU A 78 -9.18 3.68 -3.83
N LEU A 79 -8.76 3.13 -4.97
CA LEU A 79 -9.62 2.37 -5.87
C LEU A 79 -9.93 0.95 -5.36
N LYS A 80 -8.98 0.31 -4.67
CA LYS A 80 -9.02 -1.14 -4.39
C LYS A 80 -9.35 -1.50 -2.95
N ILE A 81 -9.18 -0.58 -2.01
CA ILE A 81 -9.43 -0.83 -0.59
C ILE A 81 -10.76 -0.19 -0.23
N ASP A 82 -11.65 -0.96 0.39
CA ASP A 82 -12.94 -0.45 0.84
C ASP A 82 -12.75 0.65 1.89
N ALA A 83 -13.23 1.85 1.58
CA ALA A 83 -13.15 3.00 2.48
C ALA A 83 -13.94 2.78 3.78
N ALA A 84 -14.97 1.92 3.78
CA ALA A 84 -15.74 1.57 4.97
C ALA A 84 -14.91 0.82 6.03
N HIS A 85 -13.80 0.19 5.62
CA HIS A 85 -12.88 -0.49 6.53
C HIS A 85 -11.88 0.44 7.22
N LEU A 86 -11.76 1.68 6.75
CA LEU A 86 -10.75 2.62 7.21
C LEU A 86 -11.26 3.45 8.39
N THR A 87 -10.37 3.74 9.33
CA THR A 87 -10.64 4.73 10.39
C THR A 87 -10.02 6.07 10.02
N SER A 88 -10.33 7.11 10.79
CA SER A 88 -9.71 8.43 10.63
C SER A 88 -8.19 8.38 10.64
N ALA A 89 -7.59 7.48 11.44
CA ALA A 89 -6.14 7.31 11.49
C ALA A 89 -5.54 6.87 10.15
N GLU A 90 -6.16 5.92 9.45
CA GLU A 90 -5.69 5.48 8.13
C GLU A 90 -5.84 6.58 7.07
N VAL A 91 -6.98 7.28 7.09
CA VAL A 91 -7.26 8.37 6.15
C VAL A 91 -6.24 9.49 6.32
N GLU A 92 -5.98 9.92 7.56
CA GLU A 92 -4.97 10.95 7.85
C GLU A 92 -3.57 10.51 7.44
N LEU A 93 -3.22 9.23 7.65
CA LEU A 93 -1.90 8.71 7.32
C LEU A 93 -1.64 8.79 5.80
N MET A 94 -2.60 8.39 4.97
CA MET A 94 -2.48 8.54 3.52
C MET A 94 -2.51 10.01 3.08
N ALA A 95 -3.32 10.85 3.73
CA ALA A 95 -3.35 12.29 3.44
C ALA A 95 -1.97 12.94 3.68
N ARG A 96 -1.29 12.60 4.78
CA ARG A 96 0.09 13.06 5.05
C ARG A 96 1.06 12.56 3.99
N ALA A 97 1.01 11.27 3.64
CA ALA A 97 1.87 10.71 2.61
C ALA A 97 1.66 11.38 1.22
N LYS A 98 0.42 11.71 0.87
CA LYS A 98 0.09 12.48 -0.35
C LYS A 98 0.53 13.95 -0.26
N GLY A 99 0.44 14.58 0.91
CA GLY A 99 0.91 15.94 1.13
C GLY A 99 2.39 16.13 0.77
N ASP A 100 3.21 15.11 1.04
CA ASP A 100 4.64 15.08 0.66
C ASP A 100 4.84 15.00 -0.86
N VAL A 101 3.84 14.51 -1.62
CA VAL A 101 3.88 14.49 -3.10
C VAL A 101 3.67 15.91 -3.66
N THR A 102 2.80 16.69 -3.03
CA THR A 102 2.36 18.01 -3.51
C THR A 102 3.21 19.18 -3.01
N THR A 103 3.92 19.03 -1.89
CA THR A 103 4.69 20.12 -1.28
C THR A 103 6.10 20.20 -1.89
N LEU A 104 6.49 21.41 -2.33
CA LEU A 104 7.81 21.78 -2.86
C LEU A 104 8.52 22.69 -1.85
#